data_AF-A0ABD0T4T3-F1
#
_entry.id   AF-A0ABD0T4T3-F1
#
_cell.length_a   1.000
_cell.length_b   1.000
_cell.length_c   1.000
_cell.angle_alpha   90.00
_cell.angle_beta   90.00
_cell.angle_gamma   90.00
#
_symmetry.space_group_name_H-M   'P 1'
#
loop_
_entity.id
_entity.type
_entity.pdbx_description
1 polymer ?
#
loop_
_entity_poly.entity_id
_entity_poly.type
_entity_poly.pdbx_seq_one_letter_code
_entity_poly.pdbx_strand_id
1 'polypeptide(L)'
;MYEWRGDQRSQGQRPAPREVEAERLRLEEDALAAWREHLADSTYGRRTTGAIAPVLTEWVRRQHGRLTFRLTQVLTGHGCFGAYLAMRGLRHGPTAKCHHCHRCDEDTAQHTLASCSAWVRERGVLVSVVGGDLSLATIVARMASDEEAWQAVLTFCEAVISQKEAAEREREAEATAPMIRRRRVGAGGGTSSSTCPFRMDPGL
;
A
#
# COMPACT_ATOMS: atom_id res chain seq x y z
N MET A 1 5.16 23.65 15.59
CA MET A 1 6.33 23.33 16.45
C MET A 1 7.54 24.19 16.09
N TYR A 2 7.99 24.20 14.82
CA TYR A 2 9.10 25.08 14.40
C TYR A 2 8.76 26.57 14.58
N GLU A 3 7.56 26.97 14.17
CA GLU A 3 7.03 28.34 14.31
C GLU A 3 6.93 28.75 15.78
N TRP A 4 6.23 27.96 16.62
CA TRP A 4 6.16 28.19 18.06
C TRP A 4 7.54 28.33 18.73
N ARG A 5 8.52 27.47 18.39
CA ARG A 5 9.89 27.63 18.92
C ARG A 5 10.57 28.90 18.42
N GLY A 6 10.23 29.36 17.21
CA GLY A 6 10.64 30.65 16.67
C GLY A 6 10.10 31.80 17.49
N ASP A 7 8.81 31.76 17.82
CA ASP A 7 8.13 32.78 18.63
C ASP A 7 8.69 32.84 20.06
N GLN A 8 8.91 31.69 20.69
CA GLN A 8 9.51 31.67 22.03
C GLN A 8 10.92 32.26 22.03
N ARG A 9 11.71 32.01 20.97
CA ARG A 9 13.04 32.63 20.82
C ARG A 9 12.98 34.13 20.57
N SER A 10 12.06 34.61 19.75
CA SER A 10 11.91 36.05 19.48
C SER A 10 11.47 36.83 20.72
N GLN A 11 10.74 36.16 21.62
CA GLN A 11 10.33 36.69 22.93
C GLN A 11 11.37 36.49 24.04
N GLY A 12 12.53 35.88 23.73
CA GLY A 12 13.58 35.59 24.73
C GLY A 12 13.17 34.55 25.78
N GLN A 13 12.09 33.81 25.55
CA GLN A 13 11.58 32.81 26.48
C GLN A 13 12.27 31.46 26.28
N ARG A 14 12.52 30.76 27.38
CA ARG A 14 12.98 29.37 27.38
C ARG A 14 11.92 28.48 28.05
N PRO A 15 11.00 27.89 27.26
CA PRO A 15 9.92 27.09 27.82
C PRO A 15 10.47 25.88 28.56
N ALA A 16 9.81 25.52 29.66
CA ALA A 16 10.08 24.30 30.39
C ALA A 16 9.73 23.07 29.53
N PRO A 17 10.37 21.90 29.77
CA PRO A 17 10.09 20.68 29.02
C PRO A 17 8.61 20.28 29.00
N ARG A 18 7.88 20.54 30.09
CA ARG A 18 6.45 20.27 30.20
C ARG A 18 5.60 21.13 29.25
N GLU A 19 5.97 22.39 29.07
CA GLU A 19 5.28 23.32 28.17
C GLU A 19 5.54 22.94 26.71
N VAL A 20 6.78 22.52 26.40
CA VAL A 20 7.14 22.00 25.08
C VAL A 20 6.32 20.75 24.74
N GLU A 21 6.15 19.83 25.69
CA GLU A 21 5.39 18.60 25.48
C GLU A 21 3.89 18.88 25.35
N ALA A 22 3.33 19.75 26.18
CA ALA A 22 1.93 20.18 26.07
C ALA A 22 1.65 20.81 24.71
N GLU A 23 2.55 21.66 24.22
CA GLU A 23 2.43 22.26 22.91
C GLU A 23 2.56 21.22 21.78
N ARG A 24 3.47 20.25 21.91
CA ARG A 24 3.60 19.16 20.94
C ARG A 24 2.30 18.37 20.83
N LEU A 25 1.69 18.01 21.96
CA LEU A 25 0.43 17.28 22.00
C LEU A 25 -0.73 18.10 21.40
N ARG A 26 -0.80 19.39 21.70
CA ARG A 26 -1.79 20.31 21.11
C ARG A 26 -1.68 20.34 19.59
N LEU A 27 -0.47 20.56 19.06
CA LEU A 27 -0.21 20.59 17.63
C LEU A 27 -0.48 19.25 16.94
N GLU A 28 -0.24 18.14 17.64
CA GLU A 28 -0.56 16.80 17.14
C GLU A 28 -2.08 16.61 17.03
N GLU A 29 -2.85 17.01 18.04
CA GLU A 29 -4.33 16.99 18.00
C GLU A 29 -4.87 17.90 16.91
N ASP A 30 -4.34 19.12 16.76
CA ASP A 30 -4.73 20.07 15.70
C ASP A 30 -4.45 19.48 14.31
N ALA A 31 -3.28 18.84 14.13
CA ALA A 31 -2.94 18.18 12.86
C ALA A 31 -3.84 16.97 12.57
N LEU A 32 -4.13 16.15 13.58
CA LEU A 32 -5.05 15.01 13.43
C LEU A 32 -6.46 15.47 13.09
N ALA A 33 -6.95 16.55 13.71
CA ALA A 33 -8.26 17.13 13.41
C ALA A 33 -8.34 17.61 11.94
N ALA A 34 -7.36 18.39 11.50
CA ALA A 34 -7.27 18.85 10.10
C ALA A 34 -7.20 17.67 9.11
N TRP A 35 -6.47 16.60 9.45
CA TRP A 35 -6.39 15.41 8.61
C TRP A 35 -7.70 14.63 8.56
N ARG A 36 -8.47 14.54 9.66
CA ARG A 36 -9.79 13.90 9.63
C ARG A 36 -10.74 14.62 8.68
N GLU A 37 -10.78 15.95 8.75
CA GLU A 37 -11.58 16.77 7.84
C GLU A 37 -11.17 16.54 6.38
N HIS A 38 -9.87 16.62 6.09
CA HIS A 38 -9.36 16.41 4.73
C HIS A 38 -9.66 15.00 4.18
N LEU A 39 -9.57 13.97 5.03
CA LEU A 39 -9.87 12.59 4.63
C LEU A 39 -11.37 12.37 4.40
N ALA A 40 -12.24 13.07 5.14
CA ALA A 40 -13.69 13.00 4.97
C ALA A 40 -14.13 13.56 3.60
N ASP A 41 -13.47 14.61 3.12
CA ASP A 41 -13.76 15.26 1.84
C ASP A 41 -13.02 14.63 0.63
N SER A 42 -12.27 13.54 0.86
CA SER A 42 -11.40 12.98 -0.17
C SER A 42 -12.18 12.28 -1.29
N THR A 43 -12.00 12.77 -2.52
CA THR A 43 -12.61 12.17 -3.73
C THR A 43 -11.83 10.97 -4.25
N TYR A 44 -10.54 10.87 -3.93
CA TYR A 44 -9.63 9.80 -4.35
C TYR A 44 -9.30 8.86 -3.20
N GLY A 45 -8.92 7.62 -3.51
CA GLY A 45 -8.49 6.67 -2.48
C GLY A 45 -9.57 6.30 -1.46
N ARG A 46 -10.86 6.53 -1.76
CA ARG A 46 -12.01 6.32 -0.85
C ARG A 46 -12.00 4.98 -0.11
N ARG A 47 -11.51 3.92 -0.75
CA ARG A 47 -11.33 2.61 -0.12
C ARG A 47 -10.42 2.70 1.11
N THR A 48 -9.22 3.25 0.93
CA THR A 48 -8.22 3.37 2.00
C THR A 48 -8.61 4.44 3.00
N THR A 49 -9.01 5.62 2.53
CA THR A 49 -9.34 6.74 3.40
C THR A 49 -10.57 6.44 4.25
N GLY A 50 -11.62 5.84 3.67
CA GLY A 50 -12.82 5.43 4.41
C GLY A 50 -12.58 4.35 5.46
N ALA A 51 -11.54 3.52 5.30
CA ALA A 51 -11.17 2.51 6.30
C ALA A 51 -10.26 3.06 7.41
N ILE A 52 -9.36 4.00 7.08
CA ILE A 52 -8.41 4.57 8.04
C ILE A 52 -9.03 5.73 8.84
N ALA A 53 -9.84 6.59 8.21
CA ALA A 53 -10.35 7.80 8.84
C ALA A 53 -11.06 7.55 10.20
N PRO A 54 -11.89 6.50 10.36
CA PRO A 54 -12.52 6.20 11.65
C PRO A 54 -11.55 5.84 12.78
N VAL A 55 -10.34 5.38 12.44
CA VAL A 55 -9.29 4.95 13.39
C VAL A 55 -7.99 5.72 13.16
N LEU A 56 -8.08 6.96 12.67
CA LEU A 56 -6.91 7.73 12.23
C LEU A 56 -5.91 7.93 13.37
N THR A 57 -6.41 8.17 14.59
CA THR A 57 -5.56 8.44 15.75
C THR A 57 -4.78 7.20 16.16
N GLU A 58 -5.45 6.06 16.30
CA GLU A 58 -4.84 4.77 16.58
C GLU A 58 -3.87 4.40 15.47
N TRP A 59 -4.28 4.60 14.21
CA TRP A 59 -3.44 4.35 13.05
C TRP A 59 -2.17 5.19 13.07
N VAL A 60 -2.21 6.47 13.43
CA VAL A 60 -1.01 7.34 13.49
C VAL A 60 -0.16 7.03 14.72
N ARG A 61 -0.78 6.77 15.88
CA ARG A 61 -0.10 6.60 17.17
C ARG A 61 0.43 5.19 17.44
N ARG A 62 0.02 4.18 16.68
CA ARG A 62 0.52 2.80 16.83
C ARG A 62 2.05 2.78 16.79
N GLN A 63 2.63 1.94 17.64
CA GLN A 63 4.08 1.76 17.75
C GLN A 63 4.59 0.56 16.94
N HIS A 64 3.67 -0.18 16.33
CA HIS A 64 3.93 -1.40 15.56
C HIS A 64 3.52 -1.25 14.10
N GLY A 65 4.02 -2.19 13.29
CA GLY A 65 3.51 -2.41 11.94
C GLY A 65 4.03 -1.44 10.87
N ARG A 66 4.73 -2.00 9.88
CA ARG A 66 5.16 -1.28 8.67
C ARG A 66 4.35 -1.72 7.46
N LEU A 67 4.03 -0.77 6.58
CA LEU A 67 3.41 -1.07 5.31
C LEU A 67 4.42 -1.72 4.36
N THR A 68 4.07 -2.88 3.81
CA THR A 68 4.79 -3.48 2.68
C THR A 68 4.08 -3.19 1.37
N PHE A 69 4.75 -3.44 0.24
CA PHE A 69 4.18 -3.25 -1.09
C PHE A 69 2.89 -4.06 -1.28
N ARG A 70 2.88 -5.33 -0.84
CA ARG A 70 1.73 -6.24 -0.99
C ARG A 70 0.58 -5.88 -0.07
N LEU A 71 0.89 -5.51 1.18
CA LEU A 71 -0.12 -4.97 2.09
C LEU A 71 -0.74 -3.69 1.52
N THR A 72 0.07 -2.78 0.97
CA THR A 72 -0.40 -1.52 0.37
C THR A 72 -1.34 -1.78 -0.82
N GLN A 73 -1.03 -2.76 -1.67
CA GLN A 73 -1.93 -3.19 -2.75
C GLN A 73 -3.31 -3.58 -2.22
N VAL A 74 -3.36 -4.39 -1.16
CA VAL A 74 -4.62 -4.86 -0.56
C VAL A 74 -5.43 -3.71 0.03
N LEU A 75 -4.79 -2.79 0.77
CA LEU A 75 -5.46 -1.62 1.35
C LEU A 75 -6.02 -0.70 0.27
N THR A 76 -5.25 -0.45 -0.78
CA THR A 76 -5.64 0.47 -1.88
C THR A 76 -6.55 -0.18 -2.93
N GLY A 77 -6.58 -1.51 -3.01
CA GLY A 77 -7.24 -2.22 -4.11
C GLY A 77 -6.48 -2.13 -5.44
N HIS A 78 -5.21 -1.73 -5.42
CA HIS A 78 -4.37 -1.59 -6.61
C HIS A 78 -3.47 -2.81 -6.85
N GLY A 79 -2.84 -2.85 -8.02
CA GLY A 79 -1.77 -3.80 -8.32
C GLY A 79 -2.23 -5.01 -9.12
N CYS A 80 -2.05 -6.22 -8.59
CA CYS A 80 -2.30 -7.47 -9.34
C CYS A 80 -3.77 -7.92 -9.39
N PHE A 81 -4.70 -7.11 -8.91
CA PHE A 81 -6.13 -7.42 -8.93
C PHE A 81 -6.73 -7.23 -10.33
N GLY A 82 -7.46 -8.23 -10.82
CA GLY A 82 -8.06 -8.20 -12.15
C GLY A 82 -8.99 -7.00 -12.39
N ALA A 83 -9.77 -6.59 -11.40
CA ALA A 83 -10.60 -5.39 -11.50
C ALA A 83 -9.78 -4.11 -11.71
N TYR A 84 -8.64 -3.98 -11.00
CA TYR A 84 -7.72 -2.85 -11.17
C TYR A 84 -7.03 -2.88 -12.53
N LEU A 85 -6.52 -4.05 -12.95
CA LEU A 85 -5.83 -4.19 -14.24
C LEU A 85 -6.76 -3.90 -15.42
N ALA A 86 -8.01 -4.39 -15.37
CA ALA A 86 -9.02 -4.11 -16.39
C ALA A 86 -9.36 -2.61 -16.45
N MET A 87 -9.62 -1.98 -15.31
CA MET A 87 -9.88 -0.53 -15.21
C MET A 87 -8.75 0.32 -15.81
N ARG A 88 -7.50 -0.12 -15.66
CA ARG A 88 -6.31 0.59 -16.17
C ARG A 88 -5.94 0.21 -17.61
N GLY A 89 -6.70 -0.67 -18.27
CA GLY A 89 -6.37 -1.17 -19.61
C GLY A 89 -5.07 -1.97 -19.67
N LEU A 90 -4.66 -2.57 -18.54
CA LEU A 90 -3.40 -3.31 -18.39
C LEU A 90 -3.56 -4.82 -18.61
N ARG A 91 -4.78 -5.27 -18.88
CA ARG A 91 -5.13 -6.68 -19.11
C ARG A 91 -5.60 -6.89 -20.55
N HIS A 92 -5.33 -8.07 -21.11
CA HIS A 92 -5.89 -8.48 -22.39
C HIS A 92 -7.38 -8.78 -22.26
N GLY A 93 -8.22 -8.03 -22.99
CA GLY A 93 -9.67 -8.13 -22.93
C GLY A 93 -10.29 -7.47 -21.68
N PRO A 94 -11.60 -7.21 -21.68
CA PRO A 94 -12.27 -6.42 -20.64
C PRO A 94 -12.54 -7.17 -19.32
N THR A 95 -11.94 -8.34 -19.10
CA THR A 95 -12.39 -9.22 -18.02
C THR A 95 -11.75 -8.84 -16.67
N ALA A 96 -12.59 -8.40 -15.73
CA ALA A 96 -12.21 -8.23 -14.33
C ALA A 96 -12.18 -9.56 -13.57
N LYS A 97 -12.53 -10.69 -14.21
CA LYS A 97 -12.73 -12.00 -13.61
C LYS A 97 -11.52 -12.50 -12.81
N CYS A 98 -11.80 -13.20 -11.71
CA CYS A 98 -10.77 -13.83 -10.89
C CYS A 98 -10.28 -15.13 -11.52
N HIS A 99 -8.99 -15.16 -11.90
CA HIS A 99 -8.33 -16.35 -12.45
C HIS A 99 -7.99 -17.42 -11.41
N HIS A 100 -8.14 -17.14 -10.11
CA HIS A 100 -7.80 -18.11 -9.08
C HIS A 100 -9.01 -18.96 -8.67
N CYS A 101 -10.19 -18.35 -8.59
CA CYS A 101 -11.42 -19.08 -8.24
C CYS A 101 -12.29 -19.40 -9.46
N HIS A 102 -12.12 -18.69 -10.58
CA HIS A 102 -12.96 -18.74 -11.78
C HIS A 102 -14.47 -18.54 -11.57
N ARG A 103 -14.88 -18.17 -10.35
CA ARG A 103 -16.27 -18.04 -9.91
C ARG A 103 -16.73 -16.59 -9.74
N CYS A 104 -15.81 -15.66 -9.55
CA CYS A 104 -16.12 -14.25 -9.33
C CYS A 104 -15.77 -13.42 -10.56
N ASP A 105 -16.73 -12.64 -11.03
CA ASP A 105 -16.60 -11.78 -12.22
C ASP A 105 -15.74 -10.53 -11.98
N GLU A 106 -15.50 -10.18 -10.72
CA GLU A 106 -14.64 -9.05 -10.32
C GLU A 106 -13.60 -9.47 -9.27
N ASP A 107 -12.36 -9.64 -9.72
CA ASP A 107 -11.20 -9.86 -8.86
C ASP A 107 -10.77 -8.56 -8.19
N THR A 108 -11.43 -8.24 -7.08
CA THR A 108 -11.09 -7.11 -6.20
C THR A 108 -10.20 -7.56 -5.03
N ALA A 109 -9.55 -6.59 -4.38
CA ALA A 109 -8.87 -6.86 -3.11
C ALA A 109 -9.82 -7.41 -2.04
N GLN A 110 -11.06 -6.91 -2.00
CA GLN A 110 -12.07 -7.40 -1.06
C GLN A 110 -12.48 -8.84 -1.36
N HIS A 111 -12.62 -9.21 -2.65
CA HIS A 111 -12.85 -10.59 -3.04
C HIS A 111 -11.71 -11.49 -2.56
N THR A 112 -10.46 -11.11 -2.85
CA THR A 112 -9.27 -11.85 -2.43
C THR A 112 -9.22 -12.04 -0.91
N LEU A 113 -9.46 -10.97 -0.15
CA LEU A 113 -9.45 -10.99 1.31
C LEU A 113 -10.56 -11.87 1.91
N ALA A 114 -11.80 -11.74 1.43
CA ALA A 114 -12.96 -12.21 2.19
C ALA A 114 -13.72 -13.40 1.58
N SER A 115 -13.61 -13.66 0.27
CA SER A 115 -14.52 -14.62 -0.41
C SER A 115 -13.86 -15.54 -1.43
N CYS A 116 -12.65 -15.23 -1.90
CA CYS A 116 -12.00 -16.02 -2.94
C CYS A 116 -11.67 -17.43 -2.43
N SER A 117 -12.34 -18.43 -3.01
CA SER A 117 -12.20 -19.83 -2.61
C SER A 117 -10.80 -20.41 -2.82
N ALA A 118 -9.94 -19.76 -3.60
CA ALA A 118 -8.55 -20.19 -3.77
C ALA A 118 -7.71 -19.99 -2.51
N TRP A 119 -8.10 -19.06 -1.64
CA TRP A 119 -7.34 -18.65 -0.45
C TRP A 119 -8.01 -19.05 0.86
N VAL A 120 -8.82 -20.13 0.87
CA VAL A 120 -9.58 -20.56 2.06
C VAL A 120 -8.65 -20.89 3.22
N ARG A 121 -7.53 -21.55 2.95
CA ARG A 121 -6.57 -21.95 3.99
C ARG A 121 -5.87 -20.73 4.60
N GLU A 122 -5.33 -19.86 3.76
CA GLU A 122 -4.63 -18.64 4.19
C GLU A 122 -5.58 -17.70 4.94
N ARG A 123 -6.82 -17.57 4.44
CA ARG A 123 -7.87 -16.77 5.09
C ARG A 123 -8.32 -17.40 6.42
N GLY A 124 -8.34 -18.72 6.55
CA GLY A 124 -8.69 -19.38 7.81
C GLY A 124 -7.76 -18.98 8.95
N VAL A 125 -6.45 -18.90 8.68
CA VAL A 125 -5.44 -18.40 9.64
C VAL A 125 -5.65 -16.92 9.96
N LEU A 126 -5.99 -16.11 8.95
CA LEU A 126 -6.30 -14.70 9.19
C LEU A 126 -7.54 -14.52 10.09
N VAL A 127 -8.60 -15.28 9.83
CA VAL A 127 -9.86 -15.24 10.58
C VAL A 127 -9.67 -15.66 12.04
N SER A 128 -8.78 -16.62 12.32
CA SER A 128 -8.54 -17.04 13.71
C SER A 128 -7.91 -15.95 14.58
N VAL A 129 -7.25 -14.96 13.97
CA VAL A 129 -6.61 -13.83 14.68
C VAL A 129 -7.49 -12.58 14.64
N VAL A 130 -8.00 -12.23 13.45
CA VAL A 130 -8.69 -10.94 13.22
C VAL A 130 -10.20 -11.04 13.47
N GLY A 131 -10.77 -12.24 13.39
CA GLY A 131 -12.21 -12.49 13.47
C GLY A 131 -12.86 -12.70 12.10
N GLY A 132 -14.17 -12.99 12.13
CA GLY A 132 -14.93 -13.38 10.93
C GLY A 132 -15.30 -12.24 9.99
N ASP A 133 -15.37 -10.99 10.48
CA ASP A 133 -15.61 -9.83 9.62
C ASP A 133 -14.29 -9.33 9.01
N LEU A 134 -14.12 -9.64 7.73
CA LEU A 134 -12.95 -9.22 6.94
C LEU A 134 -13.25 -7.99 6.07
N SER A 135 -14.24 -7.17 6.44
CA SER A 135 -14.37 -5.83 5.86
C SER A 135 -13.08 -5.03 6.05
N LEU A 136 -12.75 -4.17 5.08
CA LEU A 136 -11.49 -3.42 5.16
C LEU A 136 -11.44 -2.53 6.42
N ALA A 137 -12.57 -1.95 6.83
CA ALA A 137 -12.66 -1.16 8.05
C ALA A 137 -12.30 -1.99 9.29
N THR A 138 -12.87 -3.20 9.43
CA THR A 138 -12.56 -4.09 10.55
C THR A 138 -11.10 -4.54 10.55
N ILE A 139 -10.56 -4.92 9.37
CA ILE A 139 -9.15 -5.26 9.22
C ILE A 139 -8.25 -4.11 9.68
N VAL A 140 -8.49 -2.89 9.19
CA VAL A 140 -7.68 -1.71 9.50
C VAL A 140 -7.77 -1.34 10.99
N ALA A 141 -8.97 -1.41 11.59
CA ALA A 141 -9.16 -1.17 13.01
C ALA A 141 -8.41 -2.19 13.89
N ARG A 142 -8.47 -3.47 13.52
CA ARG A 142 -7.73 -4.55 14.21
C ARG A 142 -6.22 -4.36 14.08
N MET A 143 -5.73 -4.08 12.86
CA MET A 143 -4.31 -3.78 12.62
C MET A 143 -3.81 -2.59 13.46
N ALA A 144 -4.60 -1.53 13.58
CA ALA A 144 -4.22 -0.33 14.32
C ALA A 144 -4.06 -0.60 15.82
N SER A 145 -4.87 -1.50 16.39
CA SER A 145 -4.96 -1.76 17.83
C SER A 145 -4.13 -2.95 18.31
N ASP A 146 -3.77 -3.87 17.41
CA ASP A 146 -3.21 -5.18 17.77
C ASP A 146 -2.06 -5.56 16.83
N GLU A 147 -0.87 -5.76 17.42
CA GLU A 147 0.33 -6.13 16.66
C GLU A 147 0.24 -7.54 16.09
N GLU A 148 -0.40 -8.49 16.79
CA GLU A 148 -0.59 -9.85 16.28
C GLU A 148 -1.53 -9.84 15.07
N ALA A 149 -2.61 -9.05 15.14
CA ALA A 149 -3.49 -8.82 14.00
C ALA A 149 -2.75 -8.17 12.83
N TRP A 150 -1.87 -7.19 13.07
CA TRP A 150 -1.03 -6.60 12.03
C TRP A 150 -0.16 -7.67 11.35
N GLN A 151 0.53 -8.50 12.13
CA GLN A 151 1.40 -9.55 11.58
C GLN A 151 0.59 -10.59 10.80
N ALA A 152 -0.57 -11.02 11.31
CA ALA A 152 -1.44 -11.97 10.60
C ALA A 152 -1.89 -11.43 9.23
N VAL A 153 -2.32 -10.16 9.16
CA VAL A 153 -2.70 -9.51 7.90
C VAL A 153 -1.49 -9.41 6.98
N LEU A 154 -0.33 -9.03 7.50
CA LEU A 154 0.90 -8.93 6.72
C LEU A 154 1.29 -10.29 6.10
N THR A 155 1.32 -11.35 6.91
CA THR A 155 1.63 -12.72 6.45
C THR A 155 0.64 -13.18 5.39
N PHE A 156 -0.66 -12.95 5.58
CA PHE A 156 -1.67 -13.24 4.56
C PHE A 156 -1.38 -12.49 3.25
N CYS A 157 -1.10 -11.19 3.34
CA CYS A 157 -0.83 -10.35 2.18
C CYS A 157 0.44 -10.82 1.44
N GLU A 158 1.52 -11.12 2.15
CA GLU A 158 2.75 -11.63 1.54
C GLU A 158 2.52 -12.98 0.84
N ALA A 159 1.83 -13.92 1.49
CA ALA A 159 1.56 -15.25 0.93
C ALA A 159 0.63 -15.21 -0.29
N VAL A 160 -0.49 -14.48 -0.21
CA VAL A 160 -1.52 -14.47 -1.26
C VAL A 160 -1.14 -13.57 -2.42
N ILE A 161 -0.66 -12.35 -2.14
CA ILE A 161 -0.39 -11.38 -3.20
C ILE A 161 0.87 -11.76 -3.98
N SER A 162 1.88 -12.39 -3.37
CA SER A 162 3.04 -12.89 -4.11
C SER A 162 2.66 -13.95 -5.15
N GLN A 163 1.73 -14.86 -4.82
CA GLN A 163 1.19 -15.86 -5.74
C GLN A 163 0.34 -15.22 -6.85
N LYS A 164 -0.51 -14.24 -6.53
CA LYS A 164 -1.27 -13.48 -7.54
C LYS A 164 -0.34 -12.74 -8.51
N GLU A 165 0.70 -12.08 -7.99
CA GLU A 165 1.71 -11.39 -8.80
C GLU A 165 2.48 -12.36 -9.70
N ALA A 166 2.83 -13.55 -9.20
CA ALA A 166 3.52 -14.57 -9.99
C ALA A 166 2.64 -15.07 -11.14
N ALA A 167 1.38 -15.41 -10.84
CA ALA A 167 0.44 -15.84 -11.86
C ALA A 167 0.15 -14.75 -12.90
N GLU A 168 0.12 -13.46 -12.49
CA GLU A 168 -0.02 -12.37 -13.46
C GLU A 168 1.22 -12.18 -14.31
N ARG A 169 2.43 -12.31 -13.73
CA ARG A 169 3.68 -12.27 -14.50
C ARG A 169 3.78 -13.38 -15.53
N GLU A 170 3.30 -14.59 -15.20
CA GLU A 170 3.22 -15.71 -16.14
C GLU A 170 2.29 -15.37 -17.32
N ARG A 171 1.10 -14.83 -17.04
CA ARG A 171 0.16 -14.38 -18.07
C ARG A 171 0.70 -13.25 -18.95
N GLU A 172 1.44 -12.31 -18.37
CA GLU A 172 2.08 -11.23 -19.12
C GLU A 172 3.20 -11.71 -20.04
N ALA A 173 3.86 -12.81 -19.69
CA ALA A 173 4.89 -13.44 -20.53
C ALA A 173 4.28 -14.15 -21.74
N GLU A 174 2.98 -14.44 -21.75
CA GLU A 174 2.29 -15.02 -22.89
C GLU A 174 2.24 -14.03 -24.08
N ALA A 175 2.39 -14.55 -25.30
CA ALA A 175 2.59 -13.76 -26.52
C ALA A 175 1.42 -12.83 -26.91
N THR A 176 0.31 -12.86 -26.18
CA THR A 176 -0.92 -12.08 -26.39
C THR A 176 -1.07 -10.89 -25.42
N ALA A 177 -0.14 -10.69 -24.47
CA ALA A 177 -0.23 -9.62 -23.49
C ALA A 177 -0.08 -8.20 -24.11
N PRO A 178 -0.80 -7.17 -23.60
CA PRO A 178 -0.70 -5.79 -24.07
C PRO A 178 0.74 -5.25 -24.01
N MET A 179 1.18 -4.55 -25.06
CA MET A 179 2.57 -4.08 -25.20
C MET A 179 3.05 -3.13 -24.09
N ILE A 180 2.13 -2.46 -23.38
CA ILE A 180 2.45 -1.46 -22.33
C ILE A 180 3.27 -2.04 -21.15
N ARG A 181 3.24 -3.36 -20.94
CA ARG A 181 4.05 -4.05 -19.90
C ARG A 181 5.18 -4.93 -20.43
N ARG A 182 5.39 -5.02 -21.76
CA ARG A 182 6.54 -5.74 -22.36
C ARG A 182 7.85 -4.97 -22.20
N ARG A 183 8.32 -4.75 -20.97
CA ARG A 183 9.74 -4.65 -20.58
C ARG A 183 9.91 -4.13 -19.15
N ARG A 184 10.28 -5.05 -18.25
CA ARG A 184 11.39 -4.90 -17.29
C ARG A 184 12.01 -6.29 -17.06
N VAL A 185 12.51 -6.90 -18.14
CA VAL A 185 13.52 -7.95 -18.00
C VAL A 185 14.85 -7.21 -17.91
N GLY A 186 15.54 -7.36 -16.78
CA GLY A 186 16.72 -6.59 -16.41
C GLY A 186 17.84 -6.67 -17.46
N ALA A 187 18.42 -5.51 -17.76
CA ALA A 187 19.79 -5.44 -18.27
C ALA A 187 20.72 -5.59 -17.07
N GLY A 188 21.06 -6.82 -16.72
CA GLY A 188 22.03 -7.16 -15.68
C GLY A 188 22.82 -8.38 -16.12
N GLY A 189 24.04 -8.15 -16.62
CA GLY A 189 24.99 -9.21 -16.98
C GLY A 189 25.80 -8.88 -18.23
N GLY A 190 26.98 -8.29 -18.04
CA GLY A 190 27.91 -8.00 -19.13
C GLY A 190 29.17 -7.30 -18.62
N THR A 191 30.01 -8.03 -17.88
CA THR A 191 31.39 -7.64 -17.60
C THR A 191 32.20 -7.67 -18.90
N SER A 192 32.77 -6.54 -19.31
CA SER A 192 34.08 -6.51 -19.99
C SER A 192 34.58 -5.09 -20.09
N SER A 193 35.71 -4.83 -19.43
CA SER A 193 36.63 -3.74 -19.72
C SER A 193 36.91 -3.60 -21.22
N SER A 194 37.01 -2.36 -21.71
CA SER A 194 38.13 -1.88 -22.54
C SER A 194 37.74 -0.59 -23.25
N THR A 195 38.36 0.51 -22.81
CA THR A 195 38.96 1.56 -23.64
C THR A 195 38.06 2.37 -24.57
N CYS A 196 37.79 3.62 -24.17
CA CYS A 196 37.40 4.71 -25.07
C CYS A 196 38.56 5.04 -26.03
N PRO A 197 38.32 5.20 -27.35
CA PRO A 197 39.21 5.97 -28.19
C PRO A 197 38.59 7.35 -28.42
N PHE A 198 39.17 8.33 -27.72
CA PHE A 198 39.19 9.71 -28.18
C PHE A 198 39.89 9.72 -29.55
N ARG A 199 39.20 10.15 -30.61
CA ARG A 199 39.86 10.55 -31.85
C ARG A 199 39.31 11.92 -32.25
N MET A 200 40.07 12.93 -31.85
CA MET A 200 40.12 14.20 -32.57
C MET A 200 40.64 13.89 -33.98
N ASP A 201 39.99 14.41 -35.02
CA ASP A 201 40.67 14.65 -36.28
C ASP A 201 40.44 16.11 -36.71
N PRO A 202 41.46 16.74 -37.32
CA PRO A 202 41.53 18.18 -37.56
C PRO A 202 41.14 18.56 -39.00
N GLY A 203 40.55 19.75 -39.13
CA GLY A 203 40.71 20.67 -40.27
C GLY A 203 40.48 20.17 -41.70
N LEU A 204 39.36 20.62 -42.29
CA LEU A 204 39.33 21.48 -43.48
C LEU A 204 38.00 22.22 -43.53
#